data_AF-A0A7X1ZRM2-F1
#
_entry.id   AF-A0A7X1ZRM2-F1
#
_cell.length_a   1.000
_cell.length_b   1.000
_cell.length_c   1.000
_cell.angle_alpha   90.00
_cell.angle_beta   90.00
_cell.angle_gamma   90.00
#
_symmetry.space_group_name_H-M   'P 1'
#
loop_
_entity.id
_entity.type
_entity.pdbx_description
1 polymer ?
#
loop_
_entity_poly.entity_id
_entity_poly.type
_entity_poly.pdbx_seq_one_letter_code
_entity_poly.pdbx_strand_id
1 'polypeptide(L)'
;QELLALLARENIPVWVSKTVWQMSKVYEGFGVDLGDYRLYADEGSVPGVLIVPPQKARYVKVSNPGFAAVSGWAMTRRFNRDATQIPLSDHADFGELLRYVDRVKPLRVWTTHGYARELASVLRHRGYDACPLTARQFAI
;
A
#
# COMPACT_ATOMS: atom_id res chain seq x y z
N GLN A 1 1.13 1.87 -7.20
CA GLN A 1 0.47 2.24 -8.47
C GLN A 1 -0.70 3.16 -8.17
N GLU A 2 -1.48 2.89 -7.13
CA GLU A 2 -2.52 3.79 -6.64
C GLU A 2 -2.05 5.24 -6.41
N LEU A 3 -0.95 5.46 -5.69
CA LEU A 3 -0.37 6.80 -5.51
C LEU A 3 -0.08 7.51 -6.85
N LEU A 4 0.45 6.77 -7.82
CA LEU A 4 0.73 7.30 -9.16
C LEU A 4 -0.59 7.72 -9.85
N ALA A 5 -1.58 6.83 -9.89
CA ALA A 5 -2.87 7.11 -10.50
C ALA A 5 -3.59 8.30 -9.84
N LEU A 6 -3.54 8.40 -8.50
CA LEU A 6 -4.11 9.53 -7.77
C LEU A 6 -3.47 10.85 -8.16
N LEU A 7 -2.13 10.93 -8.15
CA LEU A 7 -1.41 12.15 -8.52
C LEU A 7 -1.68 12.55 -9.98
N ALA A 8 -1.70 11.58 -10.89
CA ALA A 8 -1.99 11.83 -12.30
C ALA A 8 -3.43 12.35 -12.50
N ARG A 9 -4.42 11.78 -11.79
CA ARG A 9 -5.82 12.24 -11.82
C ARG A 9 -5.98 13.68 -11.31
N GLU A 10 -5.17 14.07 -10.34
CA GLU A 10 -5.12 15.45 -9.83
C GLU A 10 -4.24 16.39 -10.70
N ASN A 11 -3.82 15.93 -11.89
CA ASN A 11 -2.97 16.67 -12.83
C ASN A 11 -1.63 17.14 -12.22
N ILE A 12 -1.12 16.41 -11.22
CA ILE A 12 0.19 16.68 -10.62
C ILE A 12 1.25 15.99 -11.49
N PRO A 13 2.25 16.72 -12.03
CA PRO A 13 3.31 16.10 -12.82
C PRO A 13 4.08 15.03 -12.02
N VAL A 14 4.07 13.78 -12.52
CA VAL A 14 4.73 12.64 -11.87
C VAL A 14 5.90 12.11 -12.69
N TRP A 15 7.02 11.90 -11.99
CA TRP A 15 8.14 11.10 -12.45
C TRP A 15 8.21 9.83 -11.63
N VAL A 16 8.68 8.75 -12.25
CA VAL A 16 8.83 7.45 -11.60
C VAL A 16 10.22 6.89 -11.86
N SER A 17 10.82 6.25 -10.85
CA SER A 17 12.06 5.48 -11.06
C SER A 17 11.85 4.32 -12.03
N LYS A 18 12.93 3.79 -12.62
CA LYS A 18 12.89 2.64 -13.55
C LYS A 18 12.10 1.43 -13.02
N THR A 19 12.24 1.10 -11.74
CA THR A 19 11.51 -0.03 -11.13
C THR A 19 10.00 0.22 -11.10
N VAL A 20 9.60 1.44 -10.74
CA VAL A 20 8.17 1.82 -10.73
C VAL A 20 7.62 1.88 -12.15
N TRP A 21 8.38 2.42 -13.11
CA TRP A 21 8.03 2.41 -14.53
C TRP A 21 7.72 1.01 -15.05
N GLN A 22 8.61 0.06 -14.82
CA GLN A 22 8.44 -1.33 -15.27
C GLN A 22 7.16 -1.95 -14.71
N MET A 23 6.89 -1.76 -13.43
CA MET A 23 5.66 -2.26 -12.81
C MET A 23 4.43 -1.54 -13.36
N SER A 24 4.48 -0.22 -13.57
CA SER A 24 3.38 0.52 -14.18
C SER A 24 3.05 0.03 -15.60
N LYS A 25 4.07 -0.27 -16.43
CA LYS A 25 3.87 -0.84 -17.77
C LYS A 25 3.18 -2.21 -17.76
N VAL A 26 3.40 -3.02 -16.71
CA VAL A 26 2.65 -4.27 -16.55
C VAL A 26 1.17 -3.98 -16.31
N TYR A 27 0.84 -3.05 -15.42
CA TYR A 27 -0.55 -2.67 -15.12
C TYR A 27 -1.26 -2.12 -16.36
N GLU A 28 -0.62 -1.23 -17.11
CA GLU A 28 -1.16 -0.69 -18.37
C GLU A 28 -1.36 -1.80 -19.43
N GLY A 29 -0.47 -2.80 -19.46
CA GLY A 29 -0.64 -3.98 -20.33
C GLY A 29 -1.90 -4.80 -20.02
N PHE A 30 -2.45 -4.67 -18.82
CA PHE A 30 -3.75 -5.25 -18.42
C PHE A 30 -4.91 -4.24 -18.48
N GLY A 31 -4.71 -3.07 -19.11
CA GLY A 31 -5.76 -2.06 -19.32
C GLY A 31 -6.01 -1.15 -18.13
N VAL A 32 -5.14 -1.13 -17.12
CA VAL A 32 -5.25 -0.18 -16.01
C VAL A 32 -4.72 1.19 -16.45
N ASP A 33 -5.59 2.19 -16.42
CA ASP A 33 -5.21 3.59 -16.65
C ASP A 33 -4.52 4.18 -15.41
N LEU A 34 -3.23 4.52 -15.56
CA LEU A 34 -2.41 5.15 -14.53
C LEU A 34 -2.19 6.65 -14.78
N GLY A 35 -2.79 7.21 -15.83
CA GLY A 35 -2.62 8.59 -16.27
C GLY A 35 -1.22 8.92 -16.79
N ASP A 36 -0.92 10.21 -16.88
CA ASP A 36 0.35 10.70 -17.42
C ASP A 36 1.49 10.64 -16.40
N TYR A 37 2.60 10.00 -16.77
CA TYR A 37 3.82 9.98 -15.97
C TYR A 37 5.08 9.81 -16.82
N ARG A 38 6.21 10.26 -16.29
CA ARG A 38 7.49 10.26 -16.98
C ARG A 38 8.51 9.38 -16.29
N LEU A 39 9.38 8.73 -17.06
CA LEU A 39 10.53 8.04 -16.51
C LEU A 39 11.54 9.07 -15.99
N TYR A 40 12.02 8.88 -14.76
CA TYR A 40 13.14 9.66 -14.22
C TYR A 40 14.46 9.13 -14.78
N ALA A 41 15.28 10.01 -15.37
CA ALA A 41 16.54 9.68 -16.03
C ALA A 41 17.74 9.56 -15.06
N ASP A 42 17.47 9.36 -13.77
CA ASP A 42 18.47 9.29 -12.68
C ASP A 42 19.28 10.58 -12.43
N GLU A 43 18.98 11.66 -13.15
CA GLU A 43 19.51 13.01 -12.96
C GLU A 43 18.52 14.09 -13.44
N GLY A 44 18.75 15.33 -13.00
CA GLY A 44 18.05 16.51 -13.50
C GLY A 44 16.93 17.04 -12.58
N SER A 45 16.20 18.03 -13.11
CA SER A 45 15.10 18.67 -12.39
C SER A 45 13.83 17.83 -12.48
N VAL A 46 13.14 17.70 -11.36
CA VAL A 46 11.80 17.09 -11.27
C VAL A 46 10.84 18.18 -10.79
N PRO A 47 10.22 18.96 -11.70
CA PRO A 47 9.25 20.00 -11.33
C PRO A 47 7.88 19.37 -10.98
N GLY A 48 7.87 18.49 -9.98
CA GLY A 48 6.71 17.72 -9.54
C GLY A 48 7.08 16.63 -8.54
N VAL A 49 6.39 15.49 -8.60
CA VAL A 49 6.60 14.38 -7.65
C VAL A 49 7.46 13.28 -8.30
N LEU A 50 8.52 12.84 -7.61
CA LEU A 50 9.26 11.63 -7.97
C LEU A 50 8.85 10.45 -7.08
N ILE A 51 8.28 9.40 -7.66
CA ILE A 51 7.95 8.15 -6.95
C ILE A 51 9.10 7.16 -7.09
N VAL A 52 9.65 6.76 -5.95
CA VAL A 52 10.73 5.77 -5.85
C VAL A 52 10.42 4.73 -4.76
N PRO A 53 10.94 3.49 -4.90
CA PRO A 53 10.91 2.53 -3.80
C PRO A 53 11.64 3.09 -2.57
N PRO A 54 11.18 2.82 -1.34
CA PRO A 54 11.77 3.38 -0.12
C PRO A 54 13.29 3.17 0.00
N GLN A 55 13.77 1.99 -0.41
CA GLN A 55 15.20 1.64 -0.36
C GLN A 55 16.06 2.48 -1.31
N LYS A 56 15.46 3.07 -2.36
CA LYS A 56 16.16 3.87 -3.37
C LYS A 56 16.07 5.37 -3.12
N ALA A 57 15.24 5.82 -2.18
CA ALA A 57 15.00 7.25 -1.93
C ALA A 57 16.27 8.05 -1.61
N ARG A 58 17.23 7.46 -0.89
CA ARG A 58 18.49 8.13 -0.53
C ARG A 58 19.48 8.32 -1.69
N TYR A 59 19.24 7.70 -2.84
CA TYR A 59 20.16 7.70 -3.98
C TYR A 59 19.67 8.55 -5.14
N VAL A 60 18.50 9.19 -5.01
CA VAL A 60 17.96 10.05 -6.05
C VAL A 60 18.77 11.35 -6.13
N LYS A 61 19.11 11.76 -7.35
CA LYS A 61 19.88 12.98 -7.62
C LYS A 61 18.95 14.13 -8.03
N VAL A 62 18.07 14.51 -7.11
CA VAL A 62 17.15 15.65 -7.28
C VAL A 62 17.67 16.82 -6.48
N SER A 63 17.60 18.03 -7.03
CA SER A 63 18.02 19.25 -6.32
C SER A 63 16.98 19.65 -5.27
N ASN A 64 17.42 19.84 -4.02
CA ASN A 64 16.62 20.29 -2.87
C ASN A 64 15.22 19.62 -2.74
N PRO A 65 15.12 18.27 -2.66
CA PRO A 65 13.83 17.60 -2.64
C PRO A 65 13.19 17.66 -1.24
N GLY A 66 11.88 17.87 -1.20
CA GLY A 66 11.06 17.49 -0.04
C GLY A 66 10.82 15.99 -0.03
N PHE A 67 10.82 15.36 1.15
CA PHE A 67 10.56 13.93 1.28
C PHE A 67 9.17 13.66 1.87
N ALA A 68 8.45 12.72 1.27
CA ALA A 68 7.23 12.15 1.82
C ALA A 68 7.36 10.63 1.87
N ALA A 69 7.09 10.03 3.03
CA ALA A 69 6.97 8.60 3.20
C ALA A 69 5.49 8.21 3.13
N VAL A 70 5.12 7.47 2.09
CA VAL A 70 3.75 7.03 1.85
C VAL A 70 3.65 5.54 2.17
N SER A 71 2.97 5.18 3.26
CA SER A 71 2.88 3.79 3.74
C SER A 71 1.76 3.64 4.77
N GLY A 72 1.06 2.50 4.79
CA GLY A 72 0.04 2.21 5.81
C GLY A 72 0.58 2.26 7.24
N TRP A 73 1.88 2.05 7.41
CA TRP A 73 2.56 2.12 8.70
C TRP A 73 2.97 3.54 9.10
N ALA A 74 2.78 4.54 8.24
CA ALA A 74 3.17 5.92 8.51
C ALA A 74 2.45 6.54 9.74
N MET A 75 1.34 5.93 10.20
CA MET A 75 0.68 6.30 11.46
C MET A 75 1.44 5.85 12.71
N THR A 76 2.20 4.75 12.63
CA THR A 76 2.82 4.10 13.81
C THR A 76 4.34 3.99 13.72
N ARG A 77 4.91 4.19 12.52
CA ARG A 77 6.34 4.12 12.24
C ARG A 77 6.77 5.36 11.49
N ARG A 78 7.87 5.97 11.94
CA ARG A 78 8.54 7.04 11.19
C ARG A 78 9.59 6.45 10.27
N PHE A 79 9.45 6.67 8.97
CA PHE A 79 10.39 6.16 7.96
C PHE A 79 11.61 7.06 7.75
N ASN A 80 11.45 8.36 8.00
CA ASN A 80 12.51 9.37 8.01
C ASN A 80 12.02 10.53 8.90
N ARG A 81 12.90 11.09 9.76
CA ARG A 81 12.53 12.15 10.70
C ARG A 81 12.04 13.42 10.00
N ASP A 82 12.61 13.74 8.85
CA ASP A 82 12.35 14.99 8.13
C ASP A 82 11.34 14.81 6.99
N ALA A 83 10.86 13.58 6.77
CA ALA A 83 9.85 13.32 5.75
C ALA A 83 8.43 13.50 6.31
N THR A 84 7.54 14.10 5.52
CA THR A 84 6.11 14.07 5.78
C THR A 84 5.63 12.61 5.75
N GLN A 85 4.87 12.20 6.77
CA GLN A 85 4.36 10.83 6.88
C GLN A 85 2.92 10.79 6.38
N ILE A 86 2.63 10.03 5.32
CA ILE A 86 1.30 9.94 4.70
C ILE A 86 0.81 8.49 4.78
N PRO A 87 -0.24 8.20 5.57
CA PRO A 87 -0.80 6.87 5.64
C PRO A 87 -1.58 6.53 4.37
N LEU A 88 -1.12 5.51 3.64
CA LEU A 88 -1.81 4.94 2.49
C LEU A 88 -1.50 3.44 2.42
N SER A 89 -2.55 2.63 2.37
CA SER A 89 -2.48 1.17 2.42
C SER A 89 -3.49 0.58 1.44
N ASP A 90 -3.12 -0.54 0.82
CA ASP A 90 -4.00 -1.37 -0.03
C ASP A 90 -4.75 -2.45 0.77
N HIS A 91 -4.46 -2.59 2.07
CA HIS A 91 -5.18 -3.49 2.97
C HIS A 91 -6.51 -2.90 3.45
N ALA A 92 -7.51 -3.77 3.54
CA ALA A 92 -8.79 -3.46 4.16
C ALA A 92 -8.62 -3.00 5.62
N ASP A 93 -9.37 -1.97 6.02
CA ASP A 93 -9.41 -1.56 7.41
C ASP A 93 -10.23 -2.54 8.28
N PHE A 94 -10.22 -2.33 9.59
CA PHE A 94 -10.92 -3.20 10.54
C PHE A 94 -12.43 -3.28 10.28
N GLY A 95 -13.08 -2.16 10.01
CA GLY A 95 -14.51 -2.11 9.71
C GLY A 95 -14.83 -2.82 8.38
N GLU A 96 -13.96 -2.68 7.39
CA GLU A 96 -14.08 -3.36 6.11
C GLU A 96 -13.96 -4.88 6.24
N LEU A 97 -13.04 -5.37 7.08
CA LEU A 97 -12.92 -6.80 7.39
C LEU A 97 -14.19 -7.35 8.05
N LEU A 98 -14.75 -6.65 9.04
CA LEU A 98 -16.00 -7.06 9.68
C LEU A 98 -17.17 -7.08 8.68
N ARG A 99 -17.30 -6.01 7.89
CA ARG A 99 -18.32 -5.89 6.84
C ARG A 99 -18.19 -7.00 5.79
N TYR A 100 -16.97 -7.38 5.44
CA TYR A 100 -16.72 -8.49 4.52
C TYR A 100 -17.26 -9.82 5.07
N VAL A 101 -16.94 -10.15 6.33
CA VAL A 101 -17.47 -11.35 6.99
C VAL A 101 -18.99 -11.31 7.09
N ASP A 102 -19.57 -10.16 7.46
CA ASP A 102 -21.02 -9.97 7.56
C ASP A 102 -21.76 -10.16 6.23
N ARG A 103 -21.11 -9.79 5.11
CA ARG A 103 -21.66 -9.98 3.77
C ARG A 103 -21.56 -11.42 3.28
N VAL A 104 -20.44 -12.08 3.52
CA VAL A 104 -20.18 -13.44 3.04
C VAL A 104 -20.94 -14.48 3.86
N LYS A 105 -21.15 -14.23 5.16
CA LYS A 105 -21.78 -15.16 6.13
C LYS A 105 -21.14 -16.56 6.10
N PRO A 106 -19.81 -16.67 6.30
CA PRO A 106 -19.12 -17.94 6.21
C PRO A 106 -19.50 -18.87 7.37
N LEU A 107 -19.41 -20.17 7.15
CA LEU A 107 -19.58 -21.19 8.20
C LEU A 107 -18.44 -21.13 9.25
N ARG A 108 -17.22 -20.80 8.80
CA ARG A 108 -16.05 -20.62 9.66
C ARG A 108 -15.11 -19.57 9.08
N VAL A 109 -14.49 -18.77 9.95
CA VAL A 109 -13.45 -17.79 9.60
C VAL A 109 -12.11 -18.19 10.17
N TRP A 110 -11.11 -18.31 9.30
CA TRP A 110 -9.71 -18.49 9.68
C TRP A 110 -8.98 -17.16 9.55
N THR A 111 -8.61 -16.56 10.68
CA THR A 111 -7.86 -15.29 10.67
C THR A 111 -6.36 -15.57 10.60
N THR A 112 -5.64 -14.78 9.82
CA THR A 112 -4.18 -14.88 9.67
C THR A 112 -3.60 -13.49 9.47
N HIS A 113 -2.28 -13.36 9.65
CA HIS A 113 -1.49 -12.13 9.56
C HIS A 113 -1.90 -11.04 10.58
N GLY A 114 -0.91 -10.36 11.17
CA GLY A 114 -1.15 -9.28 12.14
C GLY A 114 -1.93 -9.74 13.38
N TYR A 115 -3.01 -9.02 13.72
CA TYR A 115 -3.86 -9.22 14.89
C TYR A 115 -4.87 -10.37 14.72
N ALA A 116 -4.40 -11.52 14.27
CA ALA A 116 -5.25 -12.65 13.91
C ALA A 116 -6.07 -13.16 15.11
N ARG A 117 -5.47 -13.26 16.30
CA ARG A 117 -6.17 -13.77 17.50
C ARG A 117 -7.27 -12.82 17.95
N GLU A 118 -6.99 -11.53 17.90
CA GLU A 118 -7.87 -10.44 18.29
C GLU A 118 -9.05 -10.34 17.33
N LEU A 119 -8.79 -10.36 16.02
CA LEU A 119 -9.85 -10.36 15.01
C LEU A 119 -10.76 -11.57 15.15
N ALA A 120 -10.20 -12.78 15.35
CA ALA A 120 -11.00 -13.97 15.60
C ALA A 120 -11.83 -13.84 16.88
N SER A 121 -11.27 -13.24 17.94
CA SER A 121 -12.01 -12.97 19.17
C SER A 121 -13.20 -12.05 18.92
N VAL A 122 -13.00 -10.94 18.20
CA VAL A 122 -14.09 -10.02 17.85
C VAL A 122 -15.17 -10.73 17.03
N LEU A 123 -14.78 -11.51 16.02
CA LEU A 123 -15.73 -12.24 15.18
C LEU A 123 -16.55 -13.27 15.99
N ARG A 124 -15.94 -13.94 16.97
CA ARG A 124 -16.67 -14.82 17.89
C ARG A 124 -17.69 -14.06 18.74
N HIS A 125 -17.34 -12.88 19.25
CA HIS A 125 -18.31 -12.04 19.98
C HIS A 125 -19.47 -11.57 19.09
N ARG A 126 -19.27 -11.53 17.77
CA ARG A 126 -20.30 -11.22 16.77
C ARG A 126 -21.09 -12.46 16.32
N GLY A 127 -20.82 -13.64 16.88
CA GLY A 127 -21.56 -14.88 16.59
C GLY A 127 -20.97 -15.74 15.47
N TYR A 128 -19.79 -15.42 14.95
CA TYR A 128 -19.12 -16.27 13.95
C TYR A 128 -18.24 -17.33 14.60
N ASP A 129 -18.21 -18.53 14.03
CA ASP A 129 -17.16 -19.50 14.32
C ASP A 129 -15.85 -19.00 13.70
N ALA A 130 -14.96 -18.46 14.54
CA ALA A 130 -13.71 -17.86 14.09
C ALA A 130 -12.53 -18.28 14.96
N CYS A 131 -11.42 -18.63 14.32
CA CYS A 131 -10.17 -18.95 15.01
C CYS A 131 -8.93 -18.50 14.21
N PRO A 132 -7.85 -18.13 14.92
CA PRO A 132 -6.59 -17.82 14.28
C PRO A 132 -5.99 -19.09 13.69
N LEU A 133 -5.46 -18.98 12.48
CA LEU A 133 -4.71 -20.04 11.84
C LEU A 133 -3.42 -20.30 12.64
N THR A 134 -3.22 -21.53 13.07
CA THR A 134 -2.03 -21.99 13.80
C THR A 134 -1.38 -23.15 13.05
N ALA A 135 -0.09 -23.39 13.29
CA ALA A 135 0.67 -24.44 12.60
C ALA A 135 0.04 -25.85 12.68
N ARG A 136 -0.77 -26.14 13.70
CA ARG A 136 -1.47 -27.43 13.86
C ARG A 136 -2.62 -27.66 12.86
N GLN A 137 -3.10 -26.62 12.18
CA GLN A 137 -4.26 -26.71 11.28
C GLN A 137 -3.89 -26.93 9.81
N PHE A 138 -2.59 -27.07 9.49
CA PHE A 138 -2.10 -27.44 8.16
C PHE A 138 -1.96 -28.96 7.95
N ALA A 139 -2.16 -29.77 9.00
CA ALA A 139 -2.16 -31.22 8.87
C ALA A 139 -3.56 -31.67 8.40
N ILE A 140 -3.72 -31.82 7.09
CA ILE A 140 -4.82 -32.57 6.46
C ILE A 140 -4.39 -34.02 6.34
#